data_AF-A0A821M8J4-F1
#
_entry.id   AF-A0A821M8J4-F1
#
_cell.length_a   1.000
_cell.length_b   1.000
_cell.length_c   1.000
_cell.angle_alpha   90.00
_cell.angle_beta   90.00
_cell.angle_gamma   90.00
#
_symmetry.space_group_name_H-M   'P 1'
#
loop_
_entity.id
_entity.type
_entity.pdbx_description
1 polymer ?
#
loop_
_entity_poly.entity_id
_entity_poly.type
_entity_poly.pdbx_seq_one_letter_code
_entity_poly.pdbx_strand_id
1 'polypeptide(L)'
;MAERVTKCRDDVAKNRDKYQAALAEITAYNPRYIEDMTGVFDRCQQMEAQRLVFFKDVLFSFHKCLNISQEPILPQIYEEFHHTINNADHQKDLKWWANNHGINMAMAWPQFEEYTEEFRDIAKGKSKESLPTGPITLLNQRPVSEDELPPITNNKVKANHTEPVVQVNNAPSQNSTANNTIDKKSISAPIAVTNGTASAPKSNKSSPVKEPSRQDNPFEEEEWEEESGGPLTDTGEPGVPVRALYDYTGAESDELSFRQGDLFEKLEDEDEQGWCKGRKDGRVGLYPANYVEPVGH
;
A
#
# COMPACT_ATOMS: atom_id res chain seq x y z
N MET A 1 -81.02 3.17 -36.33
CA MET A 1 -80.09 2.65 -35.29
C MET A 1 -79.32 1.44 -35.79
N ALA A 2 -79.97 0.46 -36.42
CA ALA A 2 -79.32 -0.74 -36.99
C ALA A 2 -78.21 -0.42 -38.01
N GLU A 3 -78.44 0.51 -38.95
CA GLU A 3 -77.45 0.92 -39.95
C GLU A 3 -76.15 1.51 -39.34
N ARG A 4 -76.27 2.27 -38.25
CA ARG A 4 -75.11 2.80 -37.52
C ARG A 4 -74.31 1.69 -36.84
N VAL A 5 -74.99 0.65 -36.33
CA VAL A 5 -74.35 -0.51 -35.72
C VAL A 5 -73.63 -1.35 -36.76
N THR A 6 -74.23 -1.55 -37.94
CA THR A 6 -73.58 -2.26 -39.07
C THR A 6 -72.34 -1.51 -39.53
N LYS A 7 -72.44 -0.19 -39.76
CA LYS A 7 -71.28 0.64 -40.11
C LYS A 7 -70.14 0.55 -39.09
N CYS A 8 -70.47 0.60 -37.80
CA CYS A 8 -69.48 0.45 -36.74
C CYS A 8 -68.81 -0.94 -36.74
N ARG A 9 -69.57 -2.02 -37.02
CA ARG A 9 -69.01 -3.38 -37.16
C ARG A 9 -68.07 -3.49 -38.37
N ASP A 10 -68.44 -2.88 -39.49
CA ASP A 10 -67.62 -2.86 -40.70
C ASP A 10 -66.33 -2.06 -40.49
N ASP A 11 -66.41 -0.92 -39.79
CA ASP A 11 -65.24 -0.11 -39.41
C ASP A 11 -64.30 -0.87 -38.47
N VAL A 12 -64.84 -1.61 -37.50
CA VAL A 12 -64.05 -2.47 -36.60
C VAL A 12 -63.38 -3.60 -37.39
N ALA A 13 -64.08 -4.26 -38.31
CA ALA A 13 -63.50 -5.31 -39.14
C ALA A 13 -62.38 -4.75 -40.03
N LYS A 14 -62.62 -3.62 -40.69
CA LYS A 14 -61.63 -2.94 -41.54
C LYS A 14 -60.39 -2.52 -40.75
N ASN A 15 -60.57 -1.99 -39.54
CA ASN A 15 -59.44 -1.62 -38.68
C ASN A 15 -58.68 -2.83 -38.15
N ARG A 16 -59.39 -3.92 -37.83
CA ARG A 16 -58.76 -5.19 -37.45
C ARG A 16 -57.92 -5.75 -38.59
N ASP A 17 -58.41 -5.73 -39.82
CA ASP A 17 -57.68 -6.24 -40.99
C ASP A 17 -56.43 -5.39 -41.26
N LYS A 18 -56.54 -4.05 -41.16
CA LYS A 18 -55.37 -3.15 -41.22
C LYS A 18 -54.34 -3.44 -40.14
N TYR A 19 -54.78 -3.67 -38.91
CA TYR A 19 -53.90 -4.02 -37.80
C TYR A 19 -53.20 -5.36 -38.03
N GLN A 20 -53.94 -6.37 -38.52
CA GLN A 20 -53.37 -7.68 -38.85
C GLN A 20 -52.36 -7.59 -40.01
N ALA A 21 -52.63 -6.77 -41.03
CA ALA A 21 -51.69 -6.51 -42.11
C ALA A 21 -50.40 -5.85 -41.61
N ALA A 22 -50.51 -4.83 -40.75
CA ALA A 22 -49.35 -4.17 -40.13
C ALA A 22 -48.53 -5.14 -39.27
N LEU A 23 -49.19 -6.01 -38.49
CA LEU A 23 -48.49 -7.05 -37.73
C LEU A 23 -47.76 -8.05 -38.63
N ALA A 24 -48.38 -8.45 -39.75
CA ALA A 24 -47.75 -9.36 -40.71
C ALA A 24 -46.50 -8.71 -41.35
N GLU A 25 -46.56 -7.42 -41.67
CA GLU A 25 -45.43 -6.66 -42.20
C GLU A 25 -44.27 -6.57 -41.20
N ILE A 26 -44.55 -6.19 -39.94
CA ILE A 26 -43.54 -6.14 -38.87
C ILE A 26 -42.93 -7.53 -38.65
N THR A 27 -43.78 -8.57 -38.58
CA THR A 27 -43.31 -9.95 -38.35
C THR A 27 -42.45 -10.45 -39.52
N ALA A 28 -42.77 -10.08 -40.75
CA ALA A 28 -41.96 -10.40 -41.91
C ALA A 28 -40.60 -9.68 -41.90
N TYR A 29 -40.51 -8.51 -41.26
CA TYR A 29 -39.27 -7.76 -41.11
C TYR A 29 -38.39 -8.25 -39.94
N ASN A 30 -38.95 -8.94 -38.94
CA ASN A 30 -38.21 -9.44 -37.77
C ASN A 30 -36.89 -10.15 -38.09
N PRO A 31 -36.79 -11.07 -39.09
CA PRO A 31 -35.54 -11.75 -39.39
C PRO A 31 -34.42 -10.78 -39.78
N ARG A 32 -34.75 -9.76 -40.59
CA ARG A 32 -33.79 -8.76 -41.03
C ARG A 32 -33.36 -7.84 -39.88
N TYR A 33 -34.32 -7.43 -39.05
CA TYR A 33 -34.01 -6.68 -37.83
C TYR A 33 -33.05 -7.45 -36.91
N ILE A 34 -33.30 -8.75 -36.70
CA ILE A 34 -32.44 -9.60 -35.85
C ILE A 34 -31.05 -9.72 -36.46
N GLU A 35 -30.93 -9.91 -37.78
CA GLU A 35 -29.64 -9.96 -38.48
C GLU A 35 -28.85 -8.66 -38.29
N ASP A 36 -29.48 -7.51 -38.55
CA ASP A 36 -28.84 -6.20 -38.43
C ASP A 36 -28.41 -5.92 -36.97
N MET A 37 -29.27 -6.20 -35.99
CA MET A 37 -28.96 -6.03 -34.57
C MET A 37 -27.87 -6.98 -34.09
N THR A 38 -27.88 -8.23 -34.55
CA THR A 38 -26.80 -9.20 -34.26
C THR A 38 -25.48 -8.70 -34.82
N GLY A 39 -25.47 -8.13 -36.03
CA GLY A 39 -24.26 -7.57 -36.63
C GLY A 39 -23.68 -6.36 -35.87
N VAL A 40 -24.51 -5.54 -35.23
CA VAL A 40 -24.01 -4.49 -34.31
C VAL A 40 -23.47 -5.12 -33.02
N PHE A 41 -24.23 -6.05 -32.45
CA PHE A 41 -23.85 -6.73 -31.21
C PHE A 41 -22.51 -7.46 -31.33
N ASP A 42 -22.30 -8.21 -32.40
CA ASP A 42 -21.06 -8.94 -32.64
C ASP A 42 -19.85 -8.01 -32.79
N ARG A 43 -20.04 -6.82 -33.38
CA ARG A 43 -18.96 -5.82 -33.43
C ARG A 43 -18.60 -5.30 -32.04
N CYS A 44 -19.59 -5.02 -31.20
CA CYS A 44 -19.35 -4.66 -29.80
C CYS A 44 -18.65 -5.79 -29.03
N GLN A 45 -19.08 -7.03 -29.23
CA GLN A 45 -18.46 -8.21 -28.62
C GLN A 45 -17.01 -8.39 -29.06
N GLN A 46 -16.67 -8.10 -30.31
CA GLN A 46 -15.29 -8.16 -30.80
C GLN A 46 -14.41 -7.10 -30.14
N MET A 47 -14.91 -5.87 -29.99
CA MET A 47 -14.19 -4.81 -29.27
C MET A 47 -13.98 -5.18 -27.80
N GLU A 48 -15.01 -5.75 -27.16
CA GLU A 48 -14.91 -6.19 -25.78
C GLU A 48 -13.92 -7.36 -25.63
N ALA A 49 -13.94 -8.33 -26.54
CA ALA A 49 -12.98 -9.43 -26.53
C ALA A 49 -11.53 -8.92 -26.64
N GLN A 50 -11.26 -7.91 -27.48
CA GLN A 50 -9.94 -7.28 -27.56
C GLN A 50 -9.54 -6.63 -26.24
N ARG A 51 -10.46 -5.88 -25.61
CA ARG A 51 -10.23 -5.27 -24.30
C ARG A 51 -9.92 -6.32 -23.24
N LEU A 52 -10.69 -7.41 -23.20
CA LEU A 52 -10.49 -8.49 -22.21
C LEU A 52 -9.14 -9.19 -22.39
N VAL A 53 -8.74 -9.47 -23.63
CA VAL A 53 -7.41 -10.04 -23.94
C VAL A 53 -6.31 -9.08 -23.51
N PHE A 54 -6.44 -7.80 -23.84
CA PHE A 54 -5.48 -6.77 -23.42
C PHE A 54 -5.35 -6.71 -21.89
N PHE A 55 -6.46 -6.66 -21.17
CA PHE A 55 -6.46 -6.64 -19.71
C PHE A 55 -5.78 -7.88 -19.12
N LYS A 56 -6.05 -9.06 -19.68
CA LYS A 56 -5.39 -10.30 -19.28
C LYS A 56 -3.87 -10.20 -19.45
N ASP A 57 -3.40 -9.71 -20.59
CA ASP A 57 -1.96 -9.58 -20.87
C ASP A 57 -1.29 -8.56 -19.94
N VAL A 58 -1.97 -7.45 -19.65
CA VAL A 58 -1.52 -6.44 -18.67
C VAL A 58 -1.39 -7.03 -17.27
N LEU A 59 -2.39 -7.80 -16.82
CA LEU A 59 -2.35 -8.46 -15.51
C LEU A 59 -1.20 -9.48 -15.43
N PHE A 60 -0.95 -10.24 -16.50
CA PHE A 60 0.23 -11.11 -16.55
C PHE A 60 1.53 -10.33 -16.55
N SER A 61 1.58 -9.16 -17.20
CA SER A 61 2.73 -8.27 -17.14
C SER A 61 3.00 -7.79 -15.71
N PHE A 62 1.96 -7.36 -14.98
CA PHE A 62 2.10 -6.97 -13.57
C PHE A 62 2.60 -8.13 -12.71
N HIS A 63 2.02 -9.32 -12.87
CA HIS A 63 2.49 -10.51 -12.17
C HIS A 63 3.97 -10.79 -12.46
N LYS A 64 4.41 -10.66 -13.72
CA LYS A 64 5.81 -10.85 -14.09
C LYS A 64 6.73 -9.84 -13.40
N CYS A 65 6.37 -8.57 -13.38
CA CYS A 65 7.15 -7.51 -12.72
C CYS A 65 7.19 -7.64 -11.19
N LEU A 66 6.13 -8.19 -10.58
CA LEU A 66 6.03 -8.38 -9.13
C LEU A 66 6.65 -9.70 -8.66
N ASN A 67 6.92 -10.65 -9.56
CA ASN A 67 7.42 -11.97 -9.19
C ASN A 67 8.95 -11.97 -9.00
N ILE A 68 9.39 -11.47 -7.86
CA ILE A 68 10.81 -11.38 -7.46
C ILE A 68 11.45 -12.78 -7.34
N SER A 69 10.67 -13.85 -7.14
CA SER A 69 11.22 -15.21 -7.00
C SER A 69 11.87 -15.75 -8.28
N GLN A 70 11.48 -15.20 -9.43
CA GLN A 70 12.03 -15.57 -10.74
C GLN A 70 13.21 -14.69 -11.16
N GLU A 71 13.51 -13.63 -10.41
CA GLU A 71 14.63 -12.75 -10.69
C GLU A 71 15.95 -13.40 -10.25
N PRO A 72 16.94 -13.57 -11.16
CA PRO A 72 18.18 -14.27 -10.86
C PRO A 72 19.06 -13.54 -9.84
N ILE A 73 18.82 -12.24 -9.65
CA ILE A 73 19.55 -11.39 -8.71
C ILE A 73 19.24 -11.80 -7.26
N LEU A 74 18.00 -12.23 -6.98
CA LEU A 74 17.58 -12.49 -5.60
C LEU A 74 18.40 -13.62 -4.95
N PRO A 75 18.54 -14.83 -5.56
CA PRO A 75 19.44 -15.86 -5.02
C PRO A 75 20.90 -15.41 -4.93
N GLN A 76 21.37 -14.65 -5.91
CA GLN A 76 22.76 -14.17 -5.95
C GLN A 76 23.09 -13.29 -4.73
N ILE A 77 22.17 -12.42 -4.30
CA ILE A 77 22.36 -11.59 -3.09
C ILE A 77 22.61 -12.47 -1.86
N TYR A 78 21.85 -13.56 -1.71
CA TYR A 78 22.01 -14.46 -0.56
C TYR A 78 23.32 -15.26 -0.63
N GLU A 79 23.71 -15.71 -1.82
CA GLU A 79 25.01 -16.39 -2.02
C GLU A 79 26.19 -15.46 -1.73
N GLU A 80 26.16 -14.22 -2.24
CA GLU A 80 27.20 -13.23 -1.97
C GLU A 80 27.29 -12.86 -0.48
N PHE A 81 26.14 -12.73 0.19
CA PHE A 81 26.08 -12.49 1.63
C PHE A 81 26.68 -13.66 2.41
N HIS A 82 26.32 -14.90 2.04
CA HIS A 82 26.88 -16.11 2.65
C HIS A 82 28.40 -16.18 2.47
N HIS A 83 28.89 -15.93 1.25
CA HIS A 83 30.33 -15.87 0.99
C HIS A 83 31.05 -14.81 1.82
N THR A 84 30.44 -13.63 1.99
CA THR A 84 31.01 -12.54 2.80
C THR A 84 31.17 -12.96 4.26
N ILE A 85 30.13 -13.57 4.85
CA ILE A 85 30.18 -14.07 6.22
C ILE A 85 31.20 -15.19 6.36
N ASN A 86 31.19 -16.16 5.44
CA ASN A 86 32.08 -17.31 5.51
C ASN A 86 33.56 -16.94 5.34
N ASN A 87 33.85 -15.82 4.65
CA ASN A 87 35.20 -15.30 4.48
C ASN A 87 35.72 -14.54 5.72
N ALA A 88 34.88 -14.26 6.71
CA ALA A 88 35.30 -13.61 7.95
C ALA A 88 36.23 -14.54 8.74
N ASP A 89 37.46 -14.09 8.98
CA ASP A 89 38.50 -14.87 9.63
C ASP A 89 39.06 -14.11 10.84
N HIS A 90 38.70 -14.58 12.02
CA HIS A 90 39.10 -13.96 13.28
C HIS A 90 40.63 -13.92 13.47
N GLN A 91 41.39 -14.85 12.88
CA GLN A 91 42.85 -14.85 13.04
C GLN A 91 43.50 -13.72 12.24
N LYS A 92 42.97 -13.40 11.06
CA LYS A 92 43.43 -12.25 10.27
C LYS A 92 43.18 -10.94 11.02
N ASP A 93 42.01 -10.80 11.65
CA ASP A 93 41.62 -9.61 12.39
C ASP A 93 42.50 -9.41 13.63
N LEU A 94 42.70 -10.48 14.42
CA LEU A 94 43.60 -10.44 15.59
C LEU A 94 45.04 -10.11 15.20
N LYS A 95 45.52 -10.65 14.07
CA LYS A 95 46.86 -10.35 13.55
C LYS A 95 46.97 -8.89 13.09
N TRP A 96 45.96 -8.38 12.39
CA TRP A 96 45.90 -6.98 11.98
C TRP A 96 45.95 -6.05 13.20
N TRP A 97 45.17 -6.35 14.24
CA TRP A 97 45.17 -5.58 15.49
C TRP A 97 46.53 -5.63 16.19
N ALA A 98 47.11 -6.82 16.33
CA ALA A 98 48.41 -7.00 16.98
C ALA A 98 49.53 -6.19 16.29
N ASN A 99 49.47 -6.07 14.96
CA ASN A 99 50.44 -5.33 14.16
C ASN A 99 50.28 -3.81 14.25
N ASN A 100 49.04 -3.31 14.31
CA ASN A 100 48.77 -1.87 14.24
C ASN A 100 48.62 -1.20 15.61
N HIS A 101 48.20 -1.95 16.61
CA HIS A 101 47.86 -1.44 17.95
C HIS A 101 48.36 -2.33 19.09
N GLY A 102 49.07 -3.41 18.77
CA GLY A 102 49.51 -4.39 19.75
C GLY A 102 51.02 -4.57 19.78
N ILE A 103 51.41 -5.75 20.22
CA ILE A 103 52.80 -6.08 20.55
C ILE A 103 53.73 -6.13 19.32
N ASN A 104 53.18 -6.26 18.11
CA ASN A 104 53.98 -6.34 16.89
C ASN A 104 54.28 -4.96 16.28
N MET A 105 53.82 -3.87 16.90
CA MET A 105 54.23 -2.53 16.51
C MET A 105 55.74 -2.36 16.66
N ALA A 106 56.36 -1.63 15.74
CA ALA A 106 57.78 -1.33 15.82
C ALA A 106 58.05 -0.46 17.05
N MET A 107 58.85 -1.00 17.97
CA MET A 107 59.31 -0.31 19.17
C MET A 107 60.80 -0.02 19.05
N ALA A 108 61.17 1.26 19.18
CA ALA A 108 62.56 1.66 19.36
C ALA A 108 62.93 1.44 20.83
N TRP A 109 63.40 0.23 21.15
CA TRP A 109 63.86 -0.08 22.50
C TRP A 109 65.02 0.82 22.91
N PRO A 110 65.10 1.23 24.18
CA PRO A 110 66.21 2.06 24.65
C PRO A 110 67.55 1.42 24.33
N GLN A 111 68.42 2.16 23.65
CA GLN A 111 69.79 1.78 23.37
C GLN A 111 70.73 2.86 23.91
N PHE A 112 71.98 2.48 24.16
CA PHE A 112 72.99 3.43 24.58
C PHE A 112 73.24 4.44 23.44
N GLU A 113 72.86 5.70 23.66
CA GLU A 113 73.21 6.82 22.79
C GLU A 113 74.53 7.43 23.26
N GLU A 114 75.49 7.54 22.33
CA GLU A 114 76.76 8.20 22.59
C GLU A 114 76.54 9.71 22.75
N TYR A 115 77.15 10.30 23.77
CA TYR A 115 76.97 11.71 24.09
C TYR A 115 77.45 12.61 22.94
N THR A 116 76.51 13.28 22.28
CA THR A 116 76.80 14.37 21.34
C THR A 116 76.47 15.71 22.00
N GLU A 117 77.31 16.73 21.78
CA GLU A 117 77.14 18.05 22.41
C GLU A 117 75.87 18.81 21.94
N GLU A 118 75.17 18.31 20.93
CA GLU A 118 73.93 18.86 20.34
C GLU A 118 72.72 18.83 21.30
N PHE A 119 72.76 18.00 22.34
CA PHE A 119 71.71 17.92 23.36
C PHE A 119 71.77 19.05 24.42
N ARG A 120 72.76 19.95 24.37
CA ARG A 120 72.89 21.08 25.32
C ARG A 120 71.77 22.11 25.24
N ASP A 121 71.11 22.25 24.09
CA ASP A 121 70.19 23.37 23.82
C ASP A 121 68.74 23.13 24.25
N ILE A 122 68.39 21.92 24.70
CA ILE A 122 67.02 21.56 25.13
C ILE A 122 66.56 22.37 26.37
N ALA A 123 67.49 22.94 27.14
CA ALA A 123 67.18 23.74 28.33
C ALA A 123 66.96 25.25 28.09
N LYS A 124 67.25 25.77 26.89
CA LYS A 124 67.03 27.20 26.58
C LYS A 124 65.81 27.36 25.67
N GLY A 125 64.64 27.20 26.27
CA GLY A 125 63.36 27.37 25.59
C GLY A 125 63.26 28.71 24.86
N LYS A 126 63.17 28.65 23.54
CA LYS A 126 62.50 29.61 22.64
C LYS A 126 62.60 29.13 21.18
N SER A 127 61.74 28.19 20.79
CA SER A 127 61.26 28.13 19.41
C SER A 127 59.92 27.39 19.35
N LYS A 128 58.92 28.09 18.79
CA LYS A 128 57.68 27.51 18.27
C LYS A 128 58.04 26.83 16.96
N GLU A 129 58.46 25.58 17.00
CA GLU A 129 58.53 24.75 15.81
C GLU A 129 58.30 23.31 16.24
N SER A 130 57.57 22.57 15.40
CA SER A 130 57.10 21.21 15.68
C SER A 130 58.24 20.36 16.23
N LEU A 131 58.08 19.88 17.46
CA LEU A 131 58.95 18.87 18.06
C LEU A 131 59.21 17.78 17.02
N PRO A 132 60.47 17.45 16.70
CA PRO A 132 60.73 16.28 15.90
C PRO A 132 60.17 15.08 16.67
N THR A 133 59.56 14.15 15.93
CA THR A 133 59.06 12.86 16.41
C THR A 133 60.23 11.94 16.80
N GLY A 134 61.14 12.45 17.63
CA GLY A 134 62.29 11.76 18.19
C GLY A 134 61.97 11.20 19.58
N PRO A 135 62.82 10.29 20.09
CA PRO A 135 62.60 9.63 21.37
C PRO A 135 62.57 10.64 22.52
N ILE A 136 61.54 10.53 23.37
CA ILE A 136 61.41 11.29 24.61
C ILE A 136 62.55 10.86 25.55
N THR A 137 63.55 11.71 25.73
CA THR A 137 64.64 11.50 26.68
C THR A 137 64.20 11.93 28.08
N LEU A 138 64.06 10.95 28.99
CA LEU A 138 63.81 11.18 30.40
C LEU A 138 65.02 11.84 31.05
N LEU A 139 64.95 13.14 31.32
CA LEU A 139 65.95 13.82 32.14
C LEU A 139 65.46 13.90 33.59
N ASN A 140 66.23 13.25 34.47
CA ASN A 140 66.06 13.08 35.91
C ASN A 140 65.04 12.02 36.37
N GLN A 141 65.53 10.81 36.60
CA GLN A 141 64.92 9.90 37.58
C GLN A 141 65.01 10.56 38.97
N ARG A 142 63.86 10.97 39.53
CA ARG A 142 63.78 11.06 40.99
C ARG A 142 63.72 9.62 41.51
N PRO A 143 64.55 9.23 42.50
CA PRO A 143 64.31 7.96 43.18
C PRO A 143 62.91 8.03 43.77
N VAL A 144 62.01 7.20 43.27
CA VAL A 144 60.73 6.95 43.93
C VAL A 144 61.10 6.24 45.22
N SER A 145 61.17 6.99 46.31
CA SER A 145 61.14 6.42 47.65
C SER A 145 59.92 5.53 47.74
N GLU A 146 60.12 4.32 48.26
CA GLU A 146 59.18 3.19 48.29
C GLU A 146 57.92 3.43 49.16
N ASP A 147 57.73 4.63 49.70
CA ASP A 147 56.61 4.99 50.59
C ASP A 147 55.72 6.04 49.94
N GLU A 148 54.68 5.56 49.26
CA GLU A 148 53.37 6.17 48.95
C GLU A 148 52.86 5.71 47.57
N LEU A 149 52.69 4.39 47.42
CA LEU A 149 51.65 3.89 46.54
C LEU A 149 50.34 3.85 47.35
N PRO A 150 49.24 4.47 46.88
CA PRO A 150 47.95 4.24 47.49
C PRO A 150 47.62 2.74 47.42
N PRO A 151 46.97 2.17 48.44
CA PRO A 151 46.65 0.75 48.44
C PRO A 151 45.82 0.44 47.21
N ILE A 152 46.17 -0.65 46.51
CA ILE A 152 45.26 -1.29 45.57
C ILE A 152 44.06 -1.77 46.40
N THR A 153 43.03 -0.93 46.50
CA THR A 153 41.71 -1.40 46.89
C THR A 153 41.22 -2.27 45.76
N ASN A 154 41.31 -3.58 45.99
CA ASN A 154 40.66 -4.58 45.17
C ASN A 154 39.14 -4.45 45.40
N ASN A 155 38.50 -3.45 44.79
CA ASN A 155 37.05 -3.41 44.72
C ASN A 155 36.60 -4.43 43.66
N LYS A 156 36.53 -5.69 44.12
CA LYS A 156 35.45 -6.59 43.76
C LYS A 156 34.13 -5.86 44.01
N VAL A 157 33.55 -5.23 42.99
CA VAL A 157 32.09 -5.26 42.89
C VAL A 157 31.77 -6.69 42.51
N LYS A 158 31.26 -7.41 43.51
CA LYS A 158 30.65 -8.72 43.38
C LYS A 158 29.53 -8.62 42.34
N ALA A 159 29.74 -9.17 41.15
CA ALA A 159 28.64 -9.69 40.37
C ALA A 159 28.35 -11.10 40.89
N ASN A 160 27.45 -11.22 41.86
CA ASN A 160 26.70 -12.46 42.10
C ASN A 160 25.24 -12.11 41.79
N HIS A 161 24.79 -12.43 40.58
CA HIS A 161 23.99 -13.63 40.25
C HIS A 161 22.54 -13.53 40.73
N THR A 162 21.63 -13.47 39.75
CA THR A 162 20.37 -14.19 39.79
C THR A 162 20.16 -14.81 38.41
N GLU A 163 20.31 -16.13 38.31
CA GLU A 163 19.82 -16.90 37.16
C GLU A 163 18.29 -16.96 37.18
N PRO A 164 17.62 -17.20 36.03
CA PRO A 164 16.50 -18.13 36.01
C PRO A 164 17.04 -19.55 35.88
N VAL A 165 16.70 -20.33 36.90
CA VAL A 165 16.85 -21.77 37.07
C VAL A 165 16.58 -22.57 35.78
N VAL A 166 17.57 -23.38 35.37
CA VAL A 166 17.35 -24.67 34.70
C VAL A 166 17.93 -25.76 35.59
N GLN A 167 17.07 -26.53 36.26
CA GLN A 167 17.47 -27.73 37.00
C GLN A 167 17.52 -28.93 36.06
N VAL A 168 18.69 -29.59 36.00
CA VAL A 168 18.83 -30.97 35.52
C VAL A 168 19.36 -31.81 36.69
N ASN A 169 18.54 -32.74 37.18
CA ASN A 169 18.96 -33.83 38.05
C ASN A 169 18.87 -35.16 37.26
N ASN A 170 19.99 -35.87 37.14
CA ASN A 170 20.07 -37.32 36.92
C ASN A 170 20.23 -37.97 38.31
N ALA A 171 19.70 -39.15 38.70
CA ALA A 171 19.26 -40.40 38.04
C ALA A 171 18.42 -41.23 39.08
N PRO A 172 18.05 -42.54 38.92
CA PRO A 172 18.14 -43.45 37.77
C PRO A 172 16.86 -44.30 37.45
N SER A 173 16.87 -44.91 36.27
CA SER A 173 16.32 -46.23 35.86
C SER A 173 14.83 -46.59 36.03
N GLN A 174 14.12 -46.77 34.90
CA GLN A 174 13.62 -48.05 34.33
C GLN A 174 12.31 -47.91 33.51
N ASN A 175 12.37 -48.44 32.29
CA ASN A 175 11.36 -49.17 31.52
C ASN A 175 9.99 -48.58 31.10
N SER A 176 9.71 -48.88 29.82
CA SER A 176 8.46 -49.36 29.20
C SER A 176 7.42 -48.36 28.65
N THR A 177 7.37 -48.36 27.32
CA THR A 177 6.24 -48.74 26.44
C THR A 177 4.90 -47.99 26.52
N ALA A 178 4.41 -47.71 25.30
CA ALA A 178 3.01 -47.61 24.85
C ALA A 178 2.42 -46.21 24.68
N ASN A 179 2.09 -45.95 23.41
CA ASN A 179 0.82 -45.43 22.89
C ASN A 179 0.15 -44.26 23.61
N ASN A 180 -0.09 -43.17 22.88
CA ASN A 180 -1.49 -42.76 22.65
C ASN A 180 -1.63 -41.78 21.47
N THR A 181 -2.49 -42.22 20.56
CA THR A 181 -3.25 -41.49 19.55
C THR A 181 -3.99 -40.28 20.13
N ILE A 182 -4.03 -39.17 19.39
CA ILE A 182 -5.11 -38.18 19.53
C ILE A 182 -5.68 -37.88 18.15
N ASP A 183 -6.91 -38.36 17.97
CA ASP A 183 -7.84 -38.03 16.91
C ASP A 183 -8.26 -36.57 16.93
N LYS A 184 -8.24 -35.91 15.76
CA LYS A 184 -9.18 -34.84 15.42
C LYS A 184 -9.64 -34.96 13.95
N LYS A 185 -10.77 -35.63 13.78
CA LYS A 185 -11.84 -35.26 12.82
C LYS A 185 -12.11 -33.75 13.00
N SER A 186 -12.39 -32.91 12.00
CA SER A 186 -13.18 -33.09 10.78
C SER A 186 -13.15 -31.79 9.98
N ILE A 187 -12.63 -31.78 8.74
CA ILE A 187 -13.04 -30.83 7.69
C ILE A 187 -12.82 -31.53 6.34
N SER A 188 -13.90 -31.92 5.67
CA SER A 188 -13.98 -32.08 4.20
C SER A 188 -15.41 -32.47 3.82
N ALA A 189 -16.15 -31.54 3.20
CA ALA A 189 -17.33 -31.85 2.40
C ALA A 189 -16.93 -31.70 0.91
N PRO A 190 -17.21 -32.68 0.04
CA PRO A 190 -16.98 -32.53 -1.39
C PRO A 190 -18.16 -31.81 -2.07
N ILE A 191 -17.83 -30.86 -2.95
CA ILE A 191 -18.76 -30.23 -3.88
C ILE A 191 -19.15 -31.27 -4.94
N ALA A 192 -20.44 -31.65 -4.95
CA ALA A 192 -21.02 -32.50 -5.98
C ALA A 192 -21.80 -31.65 -6.98
N VAL A 193 -21.42 -31.82 -8.24
CA VAL A 193 -22.07 -31.31 -9.45
C VAL A 193 -23.33 -32.13 -9.74
N THR A 194 -24.48 -31.49 -9.94
CA THR A 194 -25.60 -32.09 -10.72
C THR A 194 -26.39 -31.05 -11.52
N ASN A 195 -26.59 -31.38 -12.79
CA ASN A 195 -27.45 -30.73 -13.77
C ASN A 195 -28.95 -30.95 -13.46
N GLY A 196 -29.80 -30.01 -13.90
CA GLY A 196 -31.25 -30.20 -14.04
C GLY A 196 -31.94 -28.92 -14.53
N THR A 197 -32.09 -28.74 -15.84
CA THR A 197 -33.32 -28.98 -16.64
C THR A 197 -34.48 -28.03 -16.38
N ALA A 198 -34.78 -27.25 -17.43
CA ALA A 198 -35.92 -26.38 -17.61
C ALA A 198 -37.28 -27.09 -17.50
N SER A 199 -38.31 -26.35 -17.09
CA SER A 199 -39.69 -26.47 -17.59
C SER A 199 -40.52 -25.25 -17.19
N ALA A 200 -41.06 -24.53 -18.18
CA ALA A 200 -42.29 -23.75 -18.06
C ALA A 200 -43.50 -24.72 -18.17
N PRO A 201 -44.70 -24.36 -17.69
CA PRO A 201 -45.68 -23.81 -18.66
C PRO A 201 -46.78 -22.85 -18.14
N LYS A 202 -47.29 -22.05 -19.10
CA LYS A 202 -48.71 -21.68 -19.37
C LYS A 202 -49.49 -20.69 -18.48
N SER A 203 -49.59 -19.46 -19.00
CA SER A 203 -50.81 -18.74 -19.43
C SER A 203 -52.16 -18.95 -18.72
N ASN A 204 -52.77 -17.84 -18.25
CA ASN A 204 -54.18 -17.55 -18.56
C ASN A 204 -54.54 -16.05 -18.48
N LYS A 205 -55.48 -15.66 -19.36
CA LYS A 205 -55.95 -14.32 -19.72
C LYS A 205 -56.76 -13.59 -18.63
N SER A 206 -56.69 -12.26 -18.58
CA SER A 206 -57.80 -11.34 -18.96
C SER A 206 -57.55 -9.90 -18.46
N SER A 207 -57.86 -8.92 -19.29
CA SER A 207 -58.10 -7.51 -18.89
C SER A 207 -59.63 -7.27 -18.93
N PRO A 208 -60.15 -6.30 -18.17
CA PRO A 208 -60.45 -5.01 -18.80
C PRO A 208 -60.20 -3.77 -17.92
N VAL A 209 -60.10 -2.63 -18.62
CA VAL A 209 -59.73 -1.27 -18.19
C VAL A 209 -60.78 -0.60 -17.29
N LYS A 210 -60.33 0.12 -16.24
CA LYS A 210 -60.96 1.38 -15.73
C LYS A 210 -59.98 2.18 -14.84
N GLU A 211 -59.68 3.41 -15.25
CA GLU A 211 -58.97 4.46 -14.48
C GLU A 211 -59.96 5.29 -13.62
N PRO A 212 -59.53 6.20 -12.73
CA PRO A 212 -58.57 6.02 -11.63
C PRO A 212 -59.26 6.36 -10.28
N SER A 213 -59.01 5.57 -9.25
CA SER A 213 -59.30 5.96 -7.87
C SER A 213 -58.02 5.83 -7.08
N ARG A 214 -57.52 6.97 -6.58
CA ARG A 214 -56.44 7.07 -5.59
C ARG A 214 -56.69 6.04 -4.49
N GLN A 215 -55.81 5.06 -4.41
CA GLN A 215 -55.67 4.19 -3.26
C GLN A 215 -54.24 4.35 -2.79
N ASP A 216 -54.13 4.90 -1.58
CA ASP A 216 -52.90 5.10 -0.84
C ASP A 216 -52.14 3.78 -0.74
N ASN A 217 -50.88 3.81 -1.18
CA ASN A 217 -49.93 2.73 -0.94
C ASN A 217 -49.45 2.84 0.51
N PRO A 218 -49.70 1.85 1.39
CA PRO A 218 -49.28 1.88 2.80
C PRO A 218 -47.77 1.60 3.00
N PHE A 219 -46.95 1.81 1.96
CA PHE A 219 -45.51 1.53 1.93
C PHE A 219 -44.67 2.69 1.38
N GLU A 220 -45.26 3.88 1.17
CA GLU A 220 -44.52 5.11 0.88
C GLU A 220 -44.75 6.08 2.03
N GLU A 221 -43.91 6.01 3.06
CA GLU A 221 -43.57 7.10 3.99
C GLU A 221 -42.53 6.57 5.01
N GLU A 222 -41.31 6.34 4.53
CA GLU A 222 -40.15 6.82 5.28
C GLU A 222 -39.81 8.16 4.65
N GLU A 223 -40.51 9.20 5.12
CA GLU A 223 -40.02 10.58 5.09
C GLU A 223 -38.66 10.58 5.79
N TRP A 224 -37.61 10.33 5.02
CA TRP A 224 -36.30 10.84 5.37
C TRP A 224 -36.45 12.35 5.37
N GLU A 225 -36.51 12.94 6.57
CA GLU A 225 -36.44 14.38 6.76
C GLU A 225 -35.35 14.92 5.83
N GLU A 226 -35.76 15.72 4.85
CA GLU A 226 -34.87 16.57 4.06
C GLU A 226 -34.20 17.56 5.02
N GLU A 227 -33.22 17.09 5.77
CA GLU A 227 -32.20 17.93 6.34
C GLU A 227 -31.43 18.50 5.15
N SER A 228 -31.68 19.78 4.90
CA SER A 228 -30.98 20.62 3.94
C SER A 228 -29.48 20.62 4.26
N GLY A 229 -28.77 19.60 3.77
CA GLY A 229 -27.44 19.24 4.24
C GLY A 229 -26.72 18.21 3.38
N GLY A 230 -26.76 18.34 2.04
CA GLY A 230 -25.92 17.50 1.18
C GLY A 230 -24.42 17.62 1.56
N PRO A 231 -23.57 16.63 1.24
CA PRO A 231 -22.14 16.59 1.62
C PRO A 231 -21.30 17.76 1.10
N LEU A 232 -21.85 18.57 0.20
CA LEU A 232 -21.28 19.81 -0.34
C LEU A 232 -21.79 21.09 0.35
N THR A 233 -22.54 20.99 1.45
CA THR A 233 -22.99 22.18 2.17
C THR A 233 -21.82 22.89 2.87
N ASP A 234 -21.89 24.22 2.86
CA ASP A 234 -20.92 25.07 3.53
C ASP A 234 -21.10 24.94 5.04
N THR A 235 -20.15 24.27 5.70
CA THR A 235 -20.14 24.07 7.15
C THR A 235 -19.79 25.34 7.94
N GLY A 236 -19.50 26.47 7.25
CA GLY A 236 -19.22 27.76 7.89
C GLY A 236 -17.89 27.80 8.65
N GLU A 237 -17.09 26.72 8.63
CA GLU A 237 -15.78 26.68 9.24
C GLU A 237 -14.78 27.50 8.41
N PRO A 238 -13.85 28.25 9.03
CA PRO A 238 -12.85 29.01 8.30
C PRO A 238 -11.88 28.05 7.60
N GLY A 239 -11.86 28.07 6.27
CA GLY A 239 -10.96 27.25 5.47
C GLY A 239 -9.55 27.84 5.37
N VAL A 240 -8.60 27.02 4.92
CA VAL A 240 -7.21 27.43 4.69
C VAL A 240 -7.09 28.13 3.33
N PRO A 241 -6.52 29.34 3.23
CA PRO A 241 -6.35 30.00 1.95
C PRO A 241 -5.37 29.23 1.06
N VAL A 242 -5.81 28.89 -0.14
CA VAL A 242 -5.02 28.22 -1.18
C VAL A 242 -5.01 29.05 -2.45
N ARG A 243 -3.92 28.94 -3.22
CA ARG A 243 -3.76 29.57 -4.53
C ARG A 243 -3.73 28.51 -5.61
N ALA A 244 -4.52 28.70 -6.66
CA ALA A 244 -4.50 27.85 -7.83
C ALA A 244 -3.17 27.99 -8.60
N LEU A 245 -2.49 26.87 -8.84
CA LEU A 245 -1.28 26.81 -9.65
C LEU A 245 -1.57 26.70 -11.14
N TYR A 246 -2.74 26.15 -11.51
CA TYR A 246 -3.16 25.91 -12.88
C TYR A 246 -4.64 26.22 -13.08
N ASP A 247 -5.05 26.42 -14.33
CA ASP A 247 -6.46 26.52 -14.70
C ASP A 247 -7.15 25.15 -14.54
N TYR A 248 -8.31 25.11 -13.89
CA TYR A 248 -9.15 23.93 -13.77
C TYR A 248 -10.60 24.24 -14.13
N THR A 249 -11.19 23.43 -15.00
CA THR A 249 -12.61 23.51 -15.38
C THR A 249 -13.30 22.24 -14.93
N GLY A 250 -14.20 22.36 -13.96
CA GLY A 250 -14.95 21.24 -13.43
C GLY A 250 -15.82 20.58 -14.50
N ALA A 251 -15.78 19.25 -14.59
CA ALA A 251 -16.57 18.48 -15.53
C ALA A 251 -17.97 18.20 -14.98
N GLU A 252 -18.08 17.94 -13.69
CA GLU A 252 -19.31 17.59 -12.99
C GLU A 252 -19.86 18.73 -12.11
N SER A 253 -21.11 18.60 -11.68
CA SER A 253 -21.82 19.65 -10.93
C SER A 253 -21.30 19.89 -9.50
N ASP A 254 -20.56 18.93 -8.96
CA ASP A 254 -19.90 18.95 -7.66
C ASP A 254 -18.45 19.43 -7.71
N GLU A 255 -17.90 19.71 -8.90
CA GLU A 255 -16.53 20.21 -9.07
C GLU A 255 -16.42 21.74 -9.08
N LEU A 256 -15.28 22.26 -8.62
CA LEU A 256 -15.00 23.69 -8.50
C LEU A 256 -14.10 24.18 -9.64
N SER A 257 -14.60 25.11 -10.48
CA SER A 257 -13.81 25.72 -11.56
C SER A 257 -13.04 26.97 -11.07
N PHE A 258 -11.75 27.05 -11.40
CA PHE A 258 -10.87 28.18 -11.05
C PHE A 258 -9.76 28.39 -12.08
N ARG A 259 -9.15 29.57 -12.06
CA ARG A 259 -8.03 29.93 -12.93
C ARG A 259 -6.72 29.99 -12.16
N GLN A 260 -5.60 29.81 -12.85
CA GLN A 260 -4.27 29.98 -12.30
C GLN A 260 -4.15 31.35 -11.63
N GLY A 261 -3.72 31.35 -10.38
CA GLY A 261 -3.57 32.53 -9.54
C GLY A 261 -4.80 32.88 -8.71
N ASP A 262 -5.95 32.22 -8.91
CA ASP A 262 -7.14 32.43 -8.07
C ASP A 262 -6.88 31.98 -6.63
N LEU A 263 -7.38 32.76 -5.67
CA LEU A 263 -7.33 32.48 -4.24
C LEU A 263 -8.69 32.00 -3.76
N PHE A 264 -8.72 30.89 -3.03
CA PHE A 264 -9.95 30.34 -2.47
C PHE A 264 -9.65 29.54 -1.19
N GLU A 265 -10.68 29.06 -0.51
CA GLU A 265 -10.52 28.37 0.77
C GLU A 265 -10.58 26.86 0.61
N LYS A 266 -9.61 26.15 1.20
CA LYS A 266 -9.62 24.70 1.37
C LYS A 266 -10.36 24.35 2.67
N LEU A 267 -11.42 23.56 2.56
CA LEU A 267 -12.28 23.13 3.66
C LEU A 267 -11.85 21.78 4.24
N GLU A 268 -11.58 20.80 3.37
CA GLU A 268 -11.21 19.43 3.79
C GLU A 268 -9.88 19.02 3.15
N ASP A 269 -9.18 18.08 3.81
CA ASP A 269 -7.94 17.48 3.32
C ASP A 269 -8.19 16.54 2.13
N GLU A 270 -7.10 16.10 1.51
CA GLU A 270 -7.12 15.15 0.39
C GLU A 270 -7.78 13.83 0.79
N ASP A 271 -8.77 13.40 0.01
CA ASP A 271 -9.43 12.11 0.17
C ASP A 271 -8.59 10.95 -0.44
N GLU A 272 -9.10 9.71 -0.37
CA GLU A 272 -8.41 8.53 -0.91
C GLU A 272 -8.20 8.58 -2.44
N GLN A 273 -8.85 9.51 -3.14
CA GLN A 273 -8.85 9.65 -4.60
C GLN A 273 -8.06 10.88 -5.07
N GLY A 274 -7.47 11.66 -4.15
CA GLY A 274 -6.65 12.84 -4.46
C GLY A 274 -7.43 14.16 -4.58
N TRP A 275 -8.66 14.21 -4.10
CA TRP A 275 -9.55 15.37 -4.18
C TRP A 275 -9.64 16.10 -2.84
N CYS A 276 -9.65 17.43 -2.89
CA CYS A 276 -9.92 18.28 -1.75
C CYS A 276 -11.26 19.01 -1.95
N LYS A 277 -11.93 19.33 -0.85
CA LYS A 277 -13.12 20.19 -0.86
C LYS A 277 -12.71 21.64 -0.66
N GLY A 278 -13.22 22.53 -1.50
CA GLY A 278 -12.91 23.95 -1.47
C GLY A 278 -14.13 24.83 -1.64
N ARG A 279 -14.01 26.07 -1.17
CA ARG A 279 -15.02 27.12 -1.28
C ARG A 279 -14.46 28.30 -2.05
N LYS A 280 -15.10 28.61 -3.17
CA LYS A 280 -14.77 29.75 -4.03
C LYS A 280 -16.06 30.45 -4.44
N ASP A 281 -16.09 31.78 -4.30
CA ASP A 281 -17.23 32.62 -4.68
C ASP A 281 -18.58 32.17 -4.06
N GLY A 282 -18.55 31.62 -2.84
CA GLY A 282 -19.75 31.12 -2.13
C GLY A 282 -20.26 29.76 -2.59
N ARG A 283 -19.55 29.09 -3.52
CA ARG A 283 -19.83 27.71 -3.93
C ARG A 283 -18.79 26.78 -3.33
N VAL A 284 -19.26 25.67 -2.79
CA VAL A 284 -18.44 24.55 -2.31
C VAL A 284 -18.39 23.48 -3.39
N GLY A 285 -17.21 22.93 -3.65
CA GLY A 285 -17.01 21.88 -4.63
C GLY A 285 -15.66 21.18 -4.47
N LEU A 286 -15.49 20.09 -5.22
CA LEU A 286 -14.29 19.26 -5.24
C LEU A 286 -13.28 19.80 -6.25
N TYR A 287 -12.00 19.70 -5.91
CA TYR A 287 -10.90 20.01 -6.82
C TYR A 287 -9.68 19.11 -6.56
N PRO A 288 -8.82 18.88 -7.56
CA PRO A 288 -7.62 18.07 -7.38
C PRO A 288 -6.58 18.76 -6.47
N ALA A 289 -6.08 18.07 -5.45
CA ALA A 289 -5.14 18.63 -4.47
C ALA A 289 -3.86 19.19 -5.13
N ASN A 290 -3.39 18.55 -6.21
CA ASN A 290 -2.17 18.91 -6.94
C ASN A 290 -2.26 20.22 -7.73
N TYR A 291 -3.44 20.83 -7.83
CA TYR A 291 -3.67 22.04 -8.62
C TYR A 291 -3.60 23.32 -7.80
N VAL A 292 -3.36 23.20 -6.48
CA VAL A 292 -3.29 24.33 -5.58
C VAL A 292 -2.06 24.26 -4.69
N GLU A 293 -1.66 25.40 -4.16
CA GLU A 293 -0.68 25.51 -3.09
C GLU A 293 -1.27 26.24 -1.88
N PRO A 294 -0.95 25.82 -0.65
CA PRO A 294 -1.33 26.56 0.55
C PRO A 294 -0.62 27.91 0.57
N VAL A 295 -1.38 28.98 0.76
CA VAL A 295 -0.83 30.33 0.93
C VAL A 295 -0.54 30.49 2.42
N GLY A 296 0.68 30.10 2.81
CA GLY A 296 1.19 30.28 4.16
C GLY A 296 1.20 31.75 4.58
N HIS A 297 0.87 32.00 5.84
CA HIS A 297 0.86 33.32 6.46
C HIS A 297 2.27 33.84 6.78
#